data_AF-A0AAD1R742-F1
#
_entry.id   AF-A0AAD1R742-F1
#
_cell.length_a   1.000
_cell.length_b   1.000
_cell.length_c   1.000
_cell.angle_alpha   90.00
_cell.angle_beta   90.00
_cell.angle_gamma   90.00
#
_symmetry.space_group_name_H-M   'P 1'
#
loop_
_entity.id
_entity.type
_entity.pdbx_description
1 polymer ?
#
loop_
_entity_poly.entity_id
_entity_poly.type
_entity_poly.pdbx_seq_one_letter_code
_entity_poly.pdbx_strand_id
1 'polypeptide(L)'
;MACCHAQEPLVGRKRPEIGNGVTYWTLSGWNTGSYGSYSVQVTTALRRHRQERGRTCVCGECTCHDVDPTGDWGDIHGDTCECDERNCKSVYDRYSDDFCSGHGQCNCGRCDCKDGWTGRKCEHPRSCSLSLEESKRKCQGSSSQPCSGRGKCECGVCTCFPPGDNRVYGKNCECDDRQCEDLAGIVCGEHGNCSCGRCICEAGWFGKLCQHERKCNMTEEESKSQCESADGVLCSGKGSCHCGKCVCSPQDWYVSGEFCECDDRECDKHDGLICTGNGICSCGNCECWEGWNGNACEIWMGSENP
;
A
#
# COMPACT_ATOMS: atom_id res chain seq x y z
N MET A 1 -29.78 -33.99 -4.84
CA MET A 1 -29.46 -33.27 -3.58
C MET A 1 -30.57 -32.25 -3.33
N ALA A 2 -31.21 -32.27 -2.16
CA ALA A 2 -32.32 -31.38 -1.82
C ALA A 2 -31.84 -30.21 -0.94
N CYS A 3 -32.21 -28.98 -1.29
CA CYS A 3 -32.05 -27.82 -0.40
C CYS A 3 -33.09 -27.92 0.72
N CYS A 4 -32.66 -28.03 1.98
CA CYS A 4 -33.59 -28.14 3.10
C CYS A 4 -34.20 -26.76 3.41
N HIS A 5 -35.51 -26.60 3.21
CA HIS A 5 -36.28 -25.50 3.80
C HIS A 5 -36.62 -25.84 5.25
N ALA A 6 -36.14 -25.04 6.20
CA ALA A 6 -36.58 -25.14 7.60
C ALA A 6 -37.78 -24.21 7.84
N GLN A 7 -38.87 -24.81 8.32
CA GLN A 7 -40.06 -24.11 8.80
C GLN A 7 -39.81 -23.71 10.27
N GLU A 8 -40.02 -22.43 10.63
CA GLU A 8 -39.73 -21.93 11.99
C GLU A 8 -40.58 -22.64 13.06
N PRO A 9 -39.98 -23.07 14.19
CA PRO A 9 -40.73 -23.30 15.41
C PRO A 9 -40.70 -22.07 16.34
N LEU A 10 -41.85 -21.84 16.96
CA LEU A 10 -42.19 -20.74 17.85
C LEU A 10 -41.45 -20.79 19.21
N VAL A 11 -40.95 -19.61 19.60
CA VAL A 11 -40.80 -19.06 20.98
C VAL A 11 -39.62 -19.50 21.86
N GLY A 12 -38.86 -18.49 22.29
CA GLY A 12 -38.01 -18.51 23.50
C GLY A 12 -36.79 -17.58 23.43
N ARG A 13 -36.97 -16.24 23.55
CA ARG A 13 -35.86 -15.27 23.53
C ARG A 13 -34.99 -15.37 24.81
N LYS A 14 -33.70 -15.70 24.67
CA LYS A 14 -32.61 -15.18 25.53
C LYS A 14 -31.37 -14.90 24.69
N ARG A 15 -30.67 -13.81 25.05
CA ARG A 15 -29.54 -13.20 24.33
C ARG A 15 -28.24 -14.00 24.60
N PRO A 16 -27.46 -14.42 23.59
CA PRO A 16 -26.18 -15.09 23.81
C PRO A 16 -25.03 -14.07 23.96
N GLU A 17 -24.07 -14.36 24.84
CA GLU A 17 -22.77 -13.69 24.90
C GLU A 17 -21.82 -14.31 23.87
N ILE A 18 -21.02 -13.47 23.20
CA ILE A 18 -20.20 -13.84 22.06
C ILE A 18 -18.77 -14.15 22.53
N GLY A 19 -18.34 -15.39 22.36
CA GLY A 19 -16.95 -15.81 22.47
C GLY A 19 -16.67 -16.99 21.54
N ASN A 20 -15.74 -16.80 20.58
CA ASN A 20 -15.10 -17.80 19.73
C ASN A 20 -15.91 -19.06 19.35
N GLY A 21 -17.09 -18.86 18.74
CA GLY A 21 -17.74 -19.87 17.91
C GLY A 21 -18.27 -21.13 18.60
N VAL A 22 -18.33 -21.18 19.94
CA VAL A 22 -18.86 -22.34 20.67
C VAL A 22 -19.81 -21.89 21.77
N THR A 23 -21.08 -22.29 21.66
CA THR A 23 -22.11 -22.06 22.70
C THR A 23 -22.09 -23.22 23.70
N TYR A 24 -21.81 -22.94 24.97
CA TYR A 24 -21.88 -23.96 26.03
C TYR A 24 -23.22 -23.91 26.76
N TRP A 25 -23.85 -25.07 26.97
CA TRP A 25 -25.01 -25.23 27.85
C TRP A 25 -24.57 -26.03 29.09
N THR A 26 -24.70 -25.45 30.29
CA THR A 26 -24.53 -26.19 31.55
C THR A 26 -25.88 -26.66 32.05
N LEU A 27 -25.99 -27.96 32.36
CA LEU A 27 -27.16 -28.55 33.03
C LEU A 27 -26.76 -28.91 34.47
N SER A 28 -27.46 -28.37 35.45
CA SER A 28 -27.34 -28.72 36.87
C SER A 28 -28.48 -29.66 37.29
N GLY A 29 -28.16 -30.80 37.93
CA GLY A 29 -29.13 -31.60 38.71
C GLY A 29 -29.37 -33.06 38.29
N TRP A 30 -28.35 -33.92 38.30
CA TRP A 30 -28.53 -35.38 38.16
C TRP A 30 -27.91 -36.15 39.35
N ASN A 31 -28.64 -37.13 39.89
CA ASN A 31 -28.19 -38.07 40.92
C ASN A 31 -27.48 -39.29 40.30
N THR A 32 -26.62 -39.96 41.07
CA THR A 32 -25.82 -41.12 40.64
C THR A 32 -26.69 -42.28 40.16
N GLY A 33 -26.56 -42.66 38.87
CA GLY A 33 -27.13 -43.89 38.31
C GLY A 33 -27.94 -43.77 37.00
N SER A 34 -28.08 -42.59 36.40
CA SER A 34 -28.83 -42.42 35.14
C SER A 34 -27.91 -42.32 33.91
N TYR A 35 -28.08 -43.23 32.95
CA TYR A 35 -27.51 -43.09 31.60
C TYR A 35 -28.53 -42.40 30.70
N GLY A 36 -28.27 -41.15 30.31
CA GLY A 36 -29.05 -40.43 29.29
C GLY A 36 -28.38 -40.53 27.93
N SER A 37 -29.13 -40.86 26.89
CA SER A 37 -28.70 -40.71 25.50
C SER A 37 -28.85 -39.25 25.07
N TYR A 38 -27.79 -38.68 24.51
CA TYR A 38 -27.83 -37.36 23.86
C TYR A 38 -27.65 -37.55 22.35
N SER A 39 -28.50 -36.93 21.56
CA SER A 39 -28.27 -36.74 20.13
C SER A 39 -27.43 -35.48 19.97
N VAL A 40 -26.17 -35.63 19.55
CA VAL A 40 -25.36 -34.50 19.10
C VAL A 40 -25.91 -34.10 17.73
N GLN A 41 -26.71 -33.04 17.65
CA GLN A 41 -26.92 -32.37 16.39
C GLN A 41 -25.65 -31.59 16.06
N VAL A 42 -24.80 -32.17 15.21
CA VAL A 42 -23.77 -31.40 14.51
C VAL A 42 -24.54 -30.47 13.57
N THR A 43 -24.80 -29.24 13.99
CA THR A 43 -25.19 -28.19 13.06
C THR A 43 -23.98 -27.93 12.18
N THR A 44 -23.87 -28.60 11.04
CA THR A 44 -23.11 -28.06 9.92
C THR A 44 -23.63 -26.66 9.73
N ALA A 45 -22.76 -25.66 9.93
CA ALA A 45 -23.12 -24.26 9.78
C ALA A 45 -23.85 -24.11 8.44
N LEU A 46 -25.14 -23.75 8.51
CA LEU A 46 -25.92 -23.38 7.34
C LEU A 46 -25.11 -22.30 6.62
N ARG A 47 -24.66 -22.59 5.38
CA ARG A 47 -24.06 -21.57 4.52
C ARG A 47 -25.13 -20.51 4.29
N ARG A 48 -25.07 -19.40 5.04
CA ARG A 48 -25.91 -18.23 4.82
C ARG A 48 -25.76 -17.81 3.36
N HIS A 49 -26.86 -17.37 2.74
CA HIS A 49 -26.77 -16.54 1.53
C HIS A 49 -25.81 -15.39 1.82
N ARG A 50 -24.63 -15.42 1.19
CA ARG A 50 -23.66 -14.34 1.26
C ARG A 50 -23.84 -13.54 -0.01
N GLN A 51 -24.67 -12.49 0.06
CA GLN A 51 -24.83 -11.56 -1.05
C GLN A 51 -23.66 -10.59 -1.01
N GLU A 52 -22.63 -10.91 -1.78
CA GLU A 52 -21.53 -9.99 -2.08
C GLU A 52 -21.75 -9.44 -3.48
N ARG A 53 -21.38 -8.18 -3.72
CA ARG A 53 -21.63 -7.51 -5.00
C ARG A 53 -21.07 -8.38 -6.14
N GLY A 54 -21.93 -8.87 -7.04
CA GLY A 54 -21.53 -9.64 -8.24
C GLY A 54 -21.63 -11.17 -8.18
N ARG A 55 -22.08 -11.79 -7.06
CA ARG A 55 -22.27 -13.25 -7.01
C ARG A 55 -23.46 -13.71 -6.17
N THR A 56 -24.13 -14.78 -6.62
CA THR A 56 -25.18 -15.48 -5.86
C THR A 56 -24.81 -16.95 -5.75
N CYS A 57 -24.53 -17.43 -4.54
CA CYS A 57 -24.17 -18.83 -4.31
C CYS A 57 -25.25 -19.57 -3.51
N VAL A 58 -25.66 -20.74 -4.00
CA VAL A 58 -26.60 -21.65 -3.33
C VAL A 58 -25.99 -23.04 -3.29
N CYS A 59 -25.82 -23.61 -2.10
CA CYS A 59 -25.32 -24.98 -1.91
C CYS A 59 -23.94 -25.30 -2.55
N GLY A 60 -23.10 -24.28 -2.78
CA GLY A 60 -21.78 -24.46 -3.37
C GLY A 60 -21.73 -24.28 -4.89
N GLU A 61 -22.88 -24.06 -5.53
CA GLU A 61 -22.97 -23.59 -6.91
C GLU A 61 -23.17 -22.07 -6.89
N CYS A 62 -22.34 -21.35 -7.63
CA CYS A 62 -22.38 -19.89 -7.72
C CYS A 62 -22.81 -19.45 -9.12
N THR A 63 -23.76 -18.53 -9.18
CA THR A 63 -24.08 -17.74 -10.37
C THR A 63 -23.39 -16.40 -10.25
N CYS A 64 -22.52 -16.10 -11.21
CA CYS A 64 -21.80 -14.85 -11.29
C CYS A 64 -22.63 -13.86 -12.10
N HIS A 65 -22.71 -12.62 -11.63
CA HIS A 65 -23.51 -11.57 -12.26
C HIS A 65 -22.60 -10.40 -12.61
N ASP A 66 -22.60 -10.03 -13.88
CA ASP A 66 -21.88 -8.85 -14.32
C ASP A 66 -22.52 -7.60 -13.70
N VAL A 67 -21.74 -6.90 -12.91
CA VAL A 67 -22.15 -5.70 -12.17
C VAL A 67 -21.97 -4.43 -13.00
N ASP A 68 -21.53 -4.56 -14.25
CA ASP A 68 -21.30 -3.46 -15.17
C ASP A 68 -22.45 -3.29 -16.16
N PRO A 69 -23.25 -2.22 -16.06
CA PRO A 69 -24.36 -1.95 -16.96
C PRO A 69 -23.93 -1.49 -18.37
N THR A 70 -22.63 -1.25 -18.61
CA THR A 70 -22.13 -0.85 -19.94
C THR A 70 -21.87 -2.05 -20.85
N GLY A 71 -21.61 -3.24 -20.28
CA GLY A 71 -21.28 -4.45 -21.05
C GLY A 71 -19.92 -4.37 -21.75
N ASP A 72 -19.08 -3.39 -21.40
CA ASP A 72 -17.82 -3.11 -22.09
C ASP A 72 -16.63 -3.88 -21.48
N TRP A 73 -16.78 -4.49 -20.28
CA TRP A 73 -15.68 -5.10 -19.52
C TRP A 73 -15.99 -6.52 -19.04
N GLY A 74 -14.94 -7.35 -18.99
CA GLY A 74 -14.99 -8.82 -18.91
C GLY A 74 -15.75 -9.45 -17.74
N ASP A 75 -16.17 -10.69 -17.98
CA ASP A 75 -17.16 -11.44 -17.21
C ASP A 75 -16.60 -11.87 -15.84
N ILE A 76 -17.43 -11.83 -14.79
CA ILE A 76 -17.09 -12.49 -13.52
C ILE A 76 -17.35 -14.00 -13.69
N HIS A 77 -16.36 -14.85 -13.43
CA HIS A 77 -16.48 -16.29 -13.60
C HIS A 77 -15.73 -17.12 -12.54
N GLY A 78 -15.73 -18.45 -12.69
CA GLY A 78 -15.14 -19.39 -11.73
C GLY A 78 -16.18 -20.04 -10.81
N ASP A 79 -15.81 -21.16 -10.18
CA ASP A 79 -16.73 -22.00 -9.40
C ASP A 79 -17.33 -21.26 -8.18
N THR A 80 -16.63 -20.23 -7.69
CA THR A 80 -17.07 -19.35 -6.62
C THR A 80 -17.20 -17.88 -7.03
N CYS A 81 -17.18 -17.58 -8.32
CA CYS A 81 -17.11 -16.21 -8.86
C CYS A 81 -15.90 -15.42 -8.32
N GLU A 82 -14.77 -16.10 -8.17
CA GLU A 82 -13.51 -15.55 -7.68
C GLU A 82 -12.70 -14.82 -8.77
N CYS A 83 -12.99 -15.10 -10.04
CA CYS A 83 -12.36 -14.45 -11.16
C CYS A 83 -13.16 -13.23 -11.57
N ASP A 84 -12.57 -12.06 -11.34
CA ASP A 84 -13.06 -10.79 -11.88
C ASP A 84 -12.01 -10.26 -12.85
N GLU A 85 -12.29 -10.30 -14.15
CA GLU A 85 -11.38 -9.83 -15.19
C GLU A 85 -11.11 -8.31 -15.09
N ARG A 86 -11.93 -7.55 -14.34
CA ARG A 86 -11.65 -6.15 -14.00
C ARG A 86 -10.43 -6.00 -13.08
N ASN A 87 -9.96 -7.06 -12.41
CA ASN A 87 -8.74 -7.01 -11.59
C ASN A 87 -7.47 -6.76 -12.42
N CYS A 88 -7.52 -6.92 -13.75
CA CYS A 88 -6.48 -6.45 -14.65
C CYS A 88 -6.36 -4.91 -14.68
N LYS A 89 -7.25 -4.15 -14.03
CA LYS A 89 -7.06 -2.70 -13.78
C LYS A 89 -5.82 -2.38 -12.91
N SER A 90 -5.35 -3.32 -12.09
CA SER A 90 -4.07 -3.14 -11.38
C SER A 90 -2.86 -3.25 -12.32
N VAL A 91 -3.07 -3.85 -13.48
CA VAL A 91 -2.11 -4.02 -14.57
C VAL A 91 -2.22 -2.85 -15.58
N TYR A 92 -3.39 -2.20 -15.64
CA TYR A 92 -3.65 -0.98 -16.40
C TYR A 92 -2.74 0.15 -15.92
N ASP A 93 -1.87 0.61 -16.81
CA ASP A 93 -1.17 1.87 -16.66
C ASP A 93 -2.04 2.94 -17.32
N ARG A 94 -2.42 3.98 -16.57
CA ARG A 94 -3.22 5.11 -17.08
C ARG A 94 -2.55 5.80 -18.29
N TYR A 95 -1.25 5.54 -18.52
CA TYR A 95 -0.51 6.08 -19.65
C TYR A 95 -0.47 5.18 -20.90
N SER A 96 -0.90 3.91 -20.85
CA SER A 96 -0.78 2.99 -21.99
C SER A 96 -2.09 2.61 -22.67
N ASP A 97 -3.27 2.94 -22.11
CA ASP A 97 -4.63 2.59 -22.58
C ASP A 97 -4.93 1.11 -22.92
N ASP A 98 -3.91 0.24 -22.95
CA ASP A 98 -3.99 -1.16 -23.36
C ASP A 98 -3.82 -2.14 -22.18
N PHE A 99 -4.80 -3.02 -21.97
CA PHE A 99 -4.69 -4.16 -21.05
C PHE A 99 -3.64 -5.16 -21.55
N CYS A 100 -2.83 -5.71 -20.63
CA CYS A 100 -1.74 -6.63 -20.98
C CYS A 100 -0.83 -6.07 -22.09
N SER A 101 -0.60 -4.74 -22.08
CA SER A 101 0.19 -4.02 -23.07
C SER A 101 -0.28 -4.25 -24.52
N GLY A 102 -1.53 -4.67 -24.75
CA GLY A 102 -2.08 -5.03 -26.06
C GLY A 102 -1.61 -6.39 -26.60
N HIS A 103 -0.75 -7.09 -25.86
CA HIS A 103 -0.03 -8.29 -26.28
C HIS A 103 -0.46 -9.56 -25.55
N GLY A 104 -1.60 -9.54 -24.86
CA GLY A 104 -2.15 -10.71 -24.19
C GLY A 104 -3.65 -10.61 -23.95
N GLN A 105 -4.21 -11.69 -23.40
CA GLN A 105 -5.56 -11.74 -22.88
C GLN A 105 -5.51 -11.72 -21.35
N CYS A 106 -6.39 -10.96 -20.71
CA CYS A 106 -6.54 -10.98 -19.26
C CYS A 106 -7.33 -12.22 -18.86
N ASN A 107 -6.82 -12.98 -17.89
CA ASN A 107 -7.50 -14.09 -17.24
C ASN A 107 -7.37 -13.92 -15.73
N CYS A 108 -8.47 -13.53 -15.07
CA CYS A 108 -8.54 -13.35 -13.61
C CYS A 108 -7.43 -12.46 -12.99
N GLY A 109 -7.06 -11.34 -13.62
CA GLY A 109 -6.01 -10.45 -13.12
C GLY A 109 -4.58 -10.82 -13.56
N ARG A 110 -4.41 -11.89 -14.35
CA ARG A 110 -3.14 -12.30 -14.96
C ARG A 110 -3.20 -12.16 -16.48
N CYS A 111 -2.09 -11.76 -17.10
CA CYS A 111 -2.00 -11.70 -18.55
C CYS A 111 -1.46 -13.01 -19.13
N ASP A 112 -2.20 -13.57 -20.08
CA ASP A 112 -1.73 -14.64 -20.95
C ASP A 112 -1.22 -14.04 -22.26
N CYS A 113 0.10 -14.05 -22.41
CA CYS A 113 0.77 -13.37 -23.50
C CYS A 113 0.68 -14.15 -24.81
N LYS A 114 0.46 -13.41 -25.91
CA LYS A 114 0.56 -13.92 -27.27
C LYS A 114 1.99 -14.39 -27.55
N ASP A 115 2.14 -15.28 -28.53
CA ASP A 115 3.44 -15.76 -28.98
C ASP A 115 4.39 -14.59 -29.29
N GLY A 116 5.62 -14.70 -28.80
CA GLY A 116 6.63 -13.65 -28.94
C GLY A 116 6.62 -12.59 -27.84
N TRP A 117 5.71 -12.63 -26.88
CA TRP A 117 5.66 -11.71 -25.73
C TRP A 117 5.86 -12.42 -24.38
N THR A 118 6.30 -11.66 -23.39
CA THR A 118 6.58 -12.13 -22.03
C THR A 118 6.46 -10.97 -21.03
N GLY A 119 6.55 -11.28 -19.74
CA GLY A 119 6.35 -10.31 -18.65
C GLY A 119 4.98 -10.47 -17.97
N ARG A 120 4.78 -9.77 -16.85
CA ARG A 120 3.52 -9.88 -16.08
C ARG A 120 2.37 -9.18 -16.78
N LYS A 121 2.68 -8.17 -17.58
CA LYS A 121 1.77 -7.37 -18.40
C LYS A 121 1.96 -7.61 -19.90
N CYS A 122 2.67 -8.67 -20.30
CA CYS A 122 3.09 -8.91 -21.69
C CYS A 122 3.83 -7.73 -22.32
N GLU A 123 4.60 -7.02 -21.51
CA GLU A 123 5.29 -5.78 -21.84
C GLU A 123 6.60 -6.00 -22.60
N HIS A 124 7.18 -7.21 -22.55
CA HIS A 124 8.49 -7.50 -23.12
C HIS A 124 8.41 -8.39 -24.36
N PRO A 125 9.06 -8.02 -25.48
CA PRO A 125 9.22 -8.93 -26.60
C PRO A 125 10.27 -10.00 -26.29
N ARG A 126 10.02 -11.25 -26.69
CA ARG A 126 10.94 -12.38 -26.52
C ARG A 126 12.21 -12.25 -27.36
N SER A 127 12.16 -11.49 -28.45
CA SER A 127 13.31 -11.13 -29.28
C SER A 127 13.38 -9.62 -29.39
N CYS A 128 14.58 -9.07 -29.25
CA CYS A 128 14.79 -7.64 -29.38
C CYS A 128 15.30 -7.29 -30.76
N SER A 129 14.55 -6.47 -31.50
CA SER A 129 14.97 -5.94 -32.80
C SER A 129 15.75 -4.63 -32.71
N LEU A 130 15.91 -4.07 -31.51
CA LEU A 130 16.63 -2.81 -31.28
C LEU A 130 18.11 -3.06 -30.98
N SER A 131 18.95 -2.11 -31.36
CA SER A 131 20.32 -2.06 -30.84
C SER A 131 20.32 -1.71 -29.34
N LEU A 132 21.43 -2.02 -28.67
CA LEU A 132 21.59 -1.73 -27.24
C LEU A 132 21.42 -0.23 -26.93
N GLU A 133 21.93 0.65 -27.79
CA GLU A 133 21.87 2.10 -27.60
C GLU A 133 20.46 2.65 -27.85
N GLU A 134 19.74 2.14 -28.84
CA GLU A 134 18.34 2.50 -29.07
C GLU A 134 17.45 2.04 -27.92
N SER A 135 17.67 0.83 -27.42
CA SER A 135 16.99 0.30 -26.23
C SER A 135 17.20 1.23 -25.03
N LYS A 136 18.45 1.59 -24.72
CA LYS A 136 18.76 2.50 -23.61
C LYS A 136 18.11 3.88 -23.78
N ARG A 137 18.17 4.46 -24.98
CA ARG A 137 17.54 5.77 -25.27
C ARG A 137 16.03 5.75 -25.03
N LYS A 138 15.34 4.66 -25.42
CA LYS A 138 13.91 4.50 -25.14
C LYS A 138 13.61 4.42 -23.63
N CYS A 139 14.47 3.76 -22.87
CA CYS A 139 14.34 3.64 -21.42
C CYS A 139 14.78 4.90 -20.64
N GLN A 140 15.48 5.85 -21.25
CA GLN A 140 16.02 7.01 -20.55
C GLN A 140 14.95 8.05 -20.20
N GLY A 141 13.98 8.27 -21.09
CA GLY A 141 12.91 9.24 -20.86
C GLY A 141 13.47 10.65 -20.59
N SER A 142 13.05 11.27 -19.49
CA SER A 142 13.54 12.59 -19.01
C SER A 142 14.72 12.49 -18.03
N SER A 143 15.13 11.27 -17.64
CA SER A 143 16.19 11.06 -16.66
C SER A 143 17.57 10.98 -17.33
N SER A 144 18.64 11.20 -16.56
CA SER A 144 20.01 10.90 -17.00
C SER A 144 20.29 9.39 -17.01
N GLN A 145 19.53 8.60 -16.25
CA GLN A 145 19.70 7.16 -16.13
C GLN A 145 18.52 6.40 -16.78
N PRO A 146 18.77 5.28 -17.48
CA PRO A 146 17.72 4.39 -17.95
C PRO A 146 16.80 3.93 -16.82
N CYS A 147 15.49 3.94 -17.07
CA CYS A 147 14.45 3.57 -16.10
C CYS A 147 14.58 4.34 -14.78
N SER A 148 15.01 5.61 -14.84
CA SER A 148 15.22 6.48 -13.69
C SER A 148 16.13 5.91 -12.60
N GLY A 149 16.98 4.93 -12.94
CA GLY A 149 17.80 4.18 -11.98
C GLY A 149 17.02 3.22 -11.08
N ARG A 150 15.71 3.06 -11.31
CA ARG A 150 14.78 2.28 -10.47
C ARG A 150 14.24 1.04 -11.16
N GLY A 151 14.86 0.62 -12.25
CA GLY A 151 14.39 -0.52 -13.03
C GLY A 151 15.43 -1.07 -14.00
N LYS A 152 15.10 -2.21 -14.59
CA LYS A 152 15.88 -2.84 -15.65
C LYS A 152 15.30 -2.47 -17.01
N CYS A 153 16.15 -1.99 -17.90
CA CYS A 153 15.79 -1.73 -19.29
C CYS A 153 15.98 -2.99 -20.15
N GLU A 154 14.91 -3.46 -20.79
CA GLU A 154 14.92 -4.60 -21.71
C GLU A 154 14.19 -4.21 -23.00
N CYS A 155 14.91 -4.17 -24.11
CA CYS A 155 14.38 -3.80 -25.43
C CYS A 155 13.58 -2.48 -25.49
N GLY A 156 14.00 -1.47 -24.73
CA GLY A 156 13.33 -0.17 -24.66
C GLY A 156 12.12 -0.12 -23.74
N VAL A 157 11.89 -1.16 -22.94
CA VAL A 157 10.83 -1.26 -21.93
C VAL A 157 11.46 -1.40 -20.54
N CYS A 158 10.92 -0.67 -19.57
CA CYS A 158 11.41 -0.69 -18.20
C CYS A 158 10.61 -1.66 -17.32
N THR A 159 11.32 -2.55 -16.63
CA THR A 159 10.77 -3.33 -15.49
C THR A 159 11.18 -2.63 -14.20
N CYS A 160 10.23 -2.03 -13.49
CA CYS A 160 10.51 -1.31 -12.25
C CYS A 160 10.81 -2.26 -11.08
N PHE A 161 11.64 -1.80 -10.16
CA PHE A 161 12.05 -2.53 -8.97
C PHE A 161 11.41 -1.96 -7.69
N PRO A 162 11.16 -2.83 -6.69
CA PRO A 162 11.32 -4.28 -6.73
C PRO A 162 10.22 -4.95 -7.59
N PRO A 163 10.53 -6.04 -8.32
CA PRO A 163 9.55 -6.69 -9.16
C PRO A 163 8.47 -7.31 -8.27
N GLY A 164 7.21 -6.91 -8.46
CA GLY A 164 6.13 -7.28 -7.55
C GLY A 164 5.43 -6.08 -6.96
N ASP A 165 6.18 -5.02 -6.67
CA ASP A 165 5.68 -3.80 -6.08
C ASP A 165 5.15 -2.86 -7.16
N ASN A 166 3.88 -2.47 -7.06
CA ASN A 166 3.23 -1.61 -8.03
C ASN A 166 3.33 -0.11 -7.64
N ARG A 167 3.97 0.21 -6.51
CA ARG A 167 4.15 1.60 -6.06
C ARG A 167 5.22 2.35 -6.84
N VAL A 168 6.15 1.64 -7.49
CA VAL A 168 7.08 2.21 -8.47
C VAL A 168 6.59 1.89 -9.87
N TYR A 169 6.23 2.93 -10.63
CA TYR A 169 5.60 2.78 -11.94
C TYR A 169 5.93 3.96 -12.86
N GLY A 170 5.27 3.99 -14.02
CA GLY A 170 5.56 4.91 -15.11
C GLY A 170 6.42 4.21 -16.17
N LYS A 171 6.43 4.79 -17.36
CA LYS A 171 7.09 4.21 -18.54
C LYS A 171 8.59 4.02 -18.33
N ASN A 172 9.18 4.90 -17.55
CA ASN A 172 10.59 4.95 -17.24
C ASN A 172 10.83 4.82 -15.71
N CYS A 173 9.90 4.21 -14.97
CA CYS A 173 9.95 4.03 -13.51
C CYS A 173 10.18 5.34 -12.73
N GLU A 174 9.60 6.42 -13.23
CA GLU A 174 9.76 7.78 -12.72
C GLU A 174 8.88 8.08 -11.51
N CYS A 175 7.79 7.32 -11.31
CA CYS A 175 6.86 7.49 -10.20
C CYS A 175 7.17 6.53 -9.06
N ASP A 176 7.03 7.01 -7.82
CA ASP A 176 7.26 6.23 -6.61
C ASP A 176 6.33 6.66 -5.48
N ASP A 177 5.23 5.94 -5.33
CA ASP A 177 4.19 6.23 -4.35
C ASP A 177 4.58 5.84 -2.91
N ARG A 178 5.73 5.15 -2.71
CA ARG A 178 6.27 4.92 -1.36
C ARG A 178 6.61 6.23 -0.66
N GLN A 179 6.84 7.31 -1.42
CA GLN A 179 7.11 8.64 -0.87
C GLN A 179 5.89 9.30 -0.20
N CYS A 180 4.69 8.73 -0.40
CA CYS A 180 3.45 9.18 0.22
C CYS A 180 3.14 8.45 1.53
N GLU A 181 3.90 7.41 1.88
CA GLU A 181 3.74 6.68 3.15
C GLU A 181 4.55 7.38 4.25
N ASP A 182 3.96 7.52 5.44
CA ASP A 182 4.69 7.91 6.63
C ASP A 182 5.43 6.71 7.27
N LEU A 183 6.13 6.94 8.38
CA LEU A 183 6.86 5.88 9.10
C LEU A 183 5.95 4.77 9.66
N ALA A 184 4.65 5.03 9.81
CA ALA A 184 3.65 4.06 10.24
C ALA A 184 2.99 3.33 9.04
N GLY A 185 3.39 3.65 7.81
CA GLY A 185 2.82 3.08 6.58
C GLY A 185 1.48 3.71 6.19
N ILE A 186 1.11 4.85 6.78
CA ILE A 186 -0.12 5.57 6.44
C ILE A 186 0.12 6.41 5.19
N VAL A 187 -0.64 6.13 4.14
CA VAL A 187 -0.57 6.86 2.87
C VAL A 187 -1.33 8.17 3.00
N CYS A 188 -0.63 9.29 2.76
CA CYS A 188 -1.22 10.64 2.74
C CYS A 188 -2.12 10.94 3.95
N GLY A 189 -1.75 10.44 5.13
CA GLY A 189 -2.48 10.67 6.38
C GLY A 189 -3.93 10.21 6.34
N GLU A 190 -4.31 9.30 5.42
CA GLU A 190 -5.70 8.91 5.12
C GLU A 190 -6.61 10.06 4.67
N HIS A 191 -6.03 11.20 4.30
CA HIS A 191 -6.74 12.45 3.95
C HIS A 191 -6.34 12.97 2.56
N GLY A 192 -5.96 12.06 1.68
CA GLY A 192 -5.55 12.37 0.33
C GLY A 192 -5.28 11.11 -0.48
N ASN A 193 -5.06 11.30 -1.77
CA ASN A 193 -4.63 10.24 -2.66
C ASN A 193 -3.19 10.48 -3.12
N CYS A 194 -2.38 9.42 -3.18
CA CYS A 194 -1.04 9.52 -3.73
C CYS A 194 -1.09 9.54 -5.26
N SER A 195 -0.30 10.42 -5.86
CA SER A 195 -0.12 10.49 -7.30
C SER A 195 1.34 10.78 -7.63
N CYS A 196 2.02 9.77 -8.17
CA CYS A 196 3.42 9.81 -8.58
C CYS A 196 4.34 10.38 -7.48
N GLY A 197 4.23 9.84 -6.26
CA GLY A 197 5.01 10.26 -5.10
C GLY A 197 4.59 11.58 -4.45
N ARG A 198 3.44 12.16 -4.85
CA ARG A 198 2.87 13.37 -4.24
C ARG A 198 1.47 13.12 -3.71
N CYS A 199 1.22 13.53 -2.46
CA CYS A 199 -0.13 13.52 -1.92
C CYS A 199 -0.99 14.66 -2.46
N ILE A 200 -2.16 14.31 -2.97
CA ILE A 200 -3.23 15.23 -3.35
C ILE A 200 -4.25 15.23 -2.22
N CYS A 201 -4.19 16.27 -1.38
CA CYS A 201 -5.00 16.34 -0.17
C CYS A 201 -6.47 16.62 -0.47
N GLU A 202 -7.33 16.02 0.34
CA GLU A 202 -8.76 16.30 0.37
C GLU A 202 -9.04 17.72 0.86
N ALA A 203 -10.25 18.21 0.58
CA ALA A 203 -10.68 19.52 1.02
C ALA A 203 -10.61 19.64 2.53
N GLY A 204 -9.92 20.68 3.02
CA GLY A 204 -9.71 20.88 4.45
C GLY A 204 -8.42 20.28 4.99
N TRP A 205 -7.60 19.61 4.18
CA TRP A 205 -6.30 19.07 4.59
C TRP A 205 -5.14 19.70 3.83
N PHE A 206 -3.95 19.65 4.42
CA PHE A 206 -2.70 20.11 3.80
C PHE A 206 -1.46 19.48 4.47
N GLY A 207 -0.28 19.77 3.91
CA GLY A 207 0.99 19.17 4.31
C GLY A 207 1.50 18.20 3.24
N LYS A 208 2.77 17.79 3.37
CA LYS A 208 3.40 16.84 2.43
C LYS A 208 2.63 15.52 2.34
N LEU A 209 2.11 15.05 3.47
CA LEU A 209 1.35 13.82 3.63
C LEU A 209 -0.10 14.11 4.07
N CYS A 210 -0.63 15.31 3.79
CA CYS A 210 -2.00 15.70 4.18
C CYS A 210 -2.31 15.55 5.67
N GLN A 211 -1.29 15.64 6.52
CA GLN A 211 -1.39 15.35 7.94
C GLN A 211 -1.96 16.50 8.80
N HIS A 212 -2.19 17.68 8.19
CA HIS A 212 -2.67 18.86 8.90
C HIS A 212 -4.08 19.26 8.44
N GLU A 213 -5.01 19.38 9.39
CA GLU A 213 -6.33 19.95 9.14
C GLU A 213 -6.22 21.47 9.00
N ARG A 214 -6.87 22.07 8.00
CA ARG A 214 -6.89 23.52 7.76
C ARG A 214 -7.73 24.27 8.80
N LYS A 215 -8.79 23.63 9.31
CA LYS A 215 -9.60 24.21 10.36
C LYS A 215 -8.84 24.16 11.68
N CYS A 216 -8.86 25.27 12.39
CA CYS A 216 -8.23 25.43 13.69
C CYS A 216 -9.33 25.70 14.70
N ASN A 217 -9.57 24.77 15.61
CA ASN A 217 -10.57 24.90 16.68
C ASN A 217 -9.91 25.37 17.99
N MET A 218 -8.90 26.23 17.90
CA MET A 218 -8.22 26.85 19.04
C MET A 218 -7.87 28.30 18.74
N THR A 219 -7.64 29.10 19.77
CA THR A 219 -7.20 30.48 19.63
C THR A 219 -5.75 30.56 19.13
N GLU A 220 -5.36 31.73 18.61
CA GLU A 220 -3.99 31.92 18.12
C GLU A 220 -2.97 31.82 19.26
N GLU A 221 -3.35 32.28 20.45
CA GLU A 221 -2.54 32.20 21.67
C GLU A 221 -2.33 30.75 22.12
N GLU A 222 -3.41 29.96 22.19
CA GLU A 222 -3.33 28.52 22.52
C GLU A 222 -2.52 27.72 21.50
N SER A 223 -2.67 28.07 20.22
CA SER A 223 -1.87 27.45 19.15
C SER A 223 -0.40 27.78 19.33
N LYS A 224 -0.05 29.07 19.51
CA LYS A 224 1.33 29.52 19.66
C LYS A 224 2.01 28.89 20.88
N SER A 225 1.32 28.81 22.02
CA SER A 225 1.90 28.24 23.24
C SER A 225 2.29 26.77 23.10
N GLN A 226 1.68 26.02 22.18
CA GLN A 226 2.01 24.62 21.91
C GLN A 226 3.16 24.44 20.90
N CYS A 227 3.57 25.51 20.21
CA CYS A 227 4.63 25.48 19.21
C CYS A 227 5.93 26.17 19.68
N GLU A 228 5.93 26.69 20.90
CA GLU A 228 7.05 27.41 21.48
C GLU A 228 8.02 26.42 22.13
N SER A 229 9.28 26.43 21.71
CA SER A 229 10.32 25.59 22.31
C SER A 229 10.73 26.11 23.69
N ALA A 230 11.57 25.36 24.42
CA ALA A 230 12.07 25.75 25.75
C ALA A 230 12.78 27.12 25.77
N ASP A 231 13.34 27.54 24.64
CA ASP A 231 14.03 28.83 24.48
C ASP A 231 13.09 29.99 24.12
N GLY A 232 11.78 29.76 24.08
CA GLY A 232 10.77 30.77 23.73
C GLY A 232 10.64 31.02 22.23
N VAL A 233 11.22 30.16 21.39
CA VAL A 233 11.24 30.32 19.93
C VAL A 233 10.18 29.44 19.29
N LEU A 234 9.25 30.06 18.55
CA LEU A 234 8.24 29.32 17.79
C LEU A 234 8.88 28.46 16.71
N CYS A 235 8.63 27.15 16.76
CA CYS A 235 9.11 26.17 15.78
C CYS A 235 10.59 26.33 15.42
N SER A 236 11.43 26.62 16.44
CA SER A 236 12.87 26.82 16.32
C SER A 236 13.29 27.86 15.27
N GLY A 237 12.36 28.73 14.83
CA GLY A 237 12.55 29.67 13.73
C GLY A 237 12.67 29.03 12.34
N LYS A 238 12.51 27.70 12.24
CA LYS A 238 12.66 26.89 11.01
C LYS A 238 11.30 26.47 10.42
N GLY A 239 10.19 26.97 10.97
CA GLY A 239 8.83 26.59 10.58
C GLY A 239 7.75 27.60 10.97
N SER A 240 6.50 27.25 10.71
CA SER A 240 5.32 28.01 11.11
C SER A 240 4.42 27.18 12.02
N CYS A 241 3.83 27.79 13.03
CA CYS A 241 2.87 27.13 13.91
C CYS A 241 1.47 27.10 13.28
N HIS A 242 0.83 25.95 13.25
CA HIS A 242 -0.56 25.78 12.83
C HIS A 242 -1.30 24.82 13.77
N CYS A 243 -2.34 25.32 14.45
CA CYS A 243 -3.20 24.51 15.32
C CYS A 243 -2.40 23.71 16.37
N GLY A 244 -1.43 24.37 17.00
CA GLY A 244 -0.55 23.77 18.02
C GLY A 244 0.50 22.79 17.49
N LYS A 245 0.71 22.72 16.17
CA LYS A 245 1.74 21.88 15.55
C LYS A 245 2.67 22.71 14.68
N CYS A 246 3.96 22.45 14.75
CA CYS A 246 4.92 23.07 13.84
C CYS A 246 4.86 22.42 12.45
N VAL A 247 4.74 23.26 11.44
CA VAL A 247 4.88 22.92 10.04
C VAL A 247 6.25 23.41 9.61
N CYS A 248 7.20 22.49 9.49
CA CYS A 248 8.58 22.82 9.14
C CYS A 248 8.66 23.26 7.69
N SER A 249 9.41 24.35 7.45
CA SER A 249 9.52 24.91 6.10
C SER A 249 10.33 23.95 5.24
N PRO A 250 9.86 23.56 4.04
CA PRO A 250 10.70 22.83 3.11
C PRO A 250 11.79 23.79 2.59
N GLN A 251 12.96 23.74 3.20
CA GLN A 251 14.18 24.36 2.68
C GLN A 251 14.88 23.39 1.71
N ASP A 252 16.03 23.79 1.14
CA ASP A 252 16.89 22.90 0.31
C ASP A 252 17.40 21.65 1.07
N TRP A 253 17.06 21.51 2.35
CA TRP A 253 17.49 20.47 3.26
C TRP A 253 16.31 20.00 4.12
N TYR A 254 16.42 18.80 4.67
CA TYR A 254 15.35 18.19 5.45
C TYR A 254 15.33 18.74 6.88
N VAL A 255 14.30 19.53 7.17
CA VAL A 255 13.98 20.02 8.52
C VAL A 255 12.92 19.13 9.13
N SER A 256 13.14 18.64 10.34
CA SER A 256 12.19 17.77 11.04
C SER A 256 12.19 18.02 12.56
N GLY A 257 11.43 17.22 13.30
CA GLY A 257 11.23 17.39 14.74
C GLY A 257 9.87 18.02 15.09
N GLU A 258 9.49 17.94 16.36
CA GLU A 258 8.21 18.45 16.86
C GLU A 258 8.15 19.98 16.79
N PHE A 259 9.29 20.63 16.99
CA PHE A 259 9.48 22.07 16.94
C PHE A 259 10.41 22.48 15.78
N CYS A 260 10.57 21.64 14.76
CA CYS A 260 11.49 21.88 13.63
C CYS A 260 12.95 22.10 14.03
N GLU A 261 13.37 21.52 15.14
CA GLU A 261 14.71 21.65 15.71
C GLU A 261 15.78 20.92 14.89
N CYS A 262 15.41 19.80 14.24
CA CYS A 262 16.33 18.94 13.52
C CYS A 262 16.61 19.48 12.12
N ASP A 263 17.90 19.71 11.82
CA ASP A 263 18.39 20.11 10.52
C ASP A 263 19.44 19.13 10.01
N ASP A 264 19.14 18.44 8.92
CA ASP A 264 20.02 17.42 8.39
C ASP A 264 21.40 17.94 7.95
N ARG A 265 21.57 19.27 7.78
CA ARG A 265 22.89 19.87 7.52
C ARG A 265 23.79 19.87 8.73
N GLU A 266 23.23 19.70 9.93
CA GLU A 266 23.95 19.60 11.19
C GLU A 266 24.59 18.22 11.37
N CYS A 267 24.19 17.21 10.57
CA CYS A 267 24.89 15.93 10.55
C CYS A 267 26.31 16.04 10.01
N ASP A 268 27.18 15.16 10.51
CA ASP A 268 28.58 15.11 10.13
C ASP A 268 28.75 14.80 8.63
N LYS A 269 29.80 15.42 8.06
CA LYS A 269 30.16 15.31 6.65
C LYS A 269 31.59 14.83 6.53
N HIS A 270 31.82 13.94 5.57
CA HIS A 270 33.16 13.58 5.11
C HIS A 270 33.18 13.68 3.58
N ASP A 271 34.25 14.27 3.04
CA ASP A 271 34.37 14.66 1.61
C ASP A 271 33.19 15.49 1.07
N GLY A 272 32.58 16.31 1.94
CA GLY A 272 31.46 17.18 1.58
C GLY A 272 30.09 16.49 1.48
N LEU A 273 30.01 15.19 1.77
CA LEU A 273 28.77 14.41 1.75
C LEU A 273 28.29 14.13 3.19
N ILE A 274 27.01 14.43 3.45
CA ILE A 274 26.34 14.10 4.73
C ILE A 274 26.30 12.58 4.87
N CYS A 275 26.75 12.07 6.01
CA CYS A 275 26.85 10.64 6.29
C CYS A 275 27.53 9.85 5.15
N THR A 276 28.46 10.50 4.41
CA THR A 276 29.14 9.99 3.19
C THR A 276 28.24 9.40 2.11
N GLY A 277 26.92 9.58 2.20
CA GLY A 277 25.94 8.86 1.39
C GLY A 277 25.77 7.38 1.77
N ASN A 278 26.37 6.91 2.87
CA ASN A 278 26.31 5.54 3.39
C ASN A 278 25.47 5.41 4.67
N GLY A 279 24.66 6.42 4.96
CA GLY A 279 23.80 6.47 6.13
C GLY A 279 22.69 7.49 5.95
N ILE A 280 21.77 7.51 6.90
CA ILE A 280 20.66 8.47 6.95
C ILE A 280 20.92 9.43 8.11
N CYS A 281 20.73 10.72 7.88
CA CYS A 281 20.80 11.70 8.97
C CYS A 281 19.55 11.60 9.85
N SER A 282 19.76 11.49 11.15
CA SER A 282 18.74 11.42 12.18
C SER A 282 19.03 12.51 13.21
N CYS A 283 18.49 13.71 12.96
CA CYS A 283 18.60 14.88 13.84
C CYS A 283 20.02 15.18 14.37
N GLY A 284 20.99 15.33 13.45
CA GLY A 284 22.38 15.63 13.80
C GLY A 284 23.27 14.41 14.03
N ASN A 285 22.73 13.19 13.97
CA ASN A 285 23.51 11.96 14.04
C ASN A 285 23.33 11.09 12.79
N CYS A 286 24.41 10.52 12.26
CA CYS A 286 24.33 9.60 11.12
C CYS A 286 23.98 8.17 11.57
N GLU A 287 22.89 7.65 11.04
CA GLU A 287 22.54 6.23 11.13
C GLU A 287 23.15 5.49 9.94
N CYS A 288 24.29 4.85 10.17
CA CYS A 288 25.02 4.14 9.12
C CYS A 288 24.31 2.87 8.67
N TRP A 289 24.35 2.62 7.36
CA TRP A 289 23.91 1.36 6.80
C TRP A 289 24.81 0.21 7.24
N GLU A 290 24.30 -1.02 7.12
CA GLU A 290 25.03 -2.21 7.54
C GLU A 290 26.42 -2.29 6.87
N GLY A 291 27.45 -2.52 7.68
CA GLY A 291 28.84 -2.56 7.23
C GLY A 291 29.55 -1.21 7.21
N TRP A 292 28.86 -0.10 7.48
CA TRP A 292 29.47 1.23 7.62
C TRP A 292 29.50 1.70 9.09
N ASN A 293 30.52 2.48 9.44
CA ASN A 293 30.74 3.04 10.77
C ASN A 293 31.45 4.40 10.67
N GLY A 294 31.70 5.05 11.80
CA GLY A 294 32.19 6.42 11.88
C GLY A 294 31.05 7.42 12.10
N ASN A 295 31.38 8.64 12.51
CA ASN A 295 30.37 9.66 12.82
C ASN A 295 29.67 10.18 11.55
N ALA A 296 30.35 10.09 10.40
CA ALA A 296 29.80 10.40 9.08
C ALA A 296 29.67 9.12 8.21
N CYS A 297 29.65 7.93 8.80
CA CYS A 297 29.59 6.64 8.09
C CYS A 297 30.72 6.42 7.08
N GLU A 298 31.88 7.01 7.32
CA GLU A 298 33.02 7.05 6.40
C GLU A 298 33.89 5.77 6.42
N ILE A 299 33.66 4.86 7.36
CA ILE A 299 34.47 3.66 7.57
C ILE A 299 33.70 2.43 7.10
N TRP A 300 34.19 1.77 6.05
CA TRP A 300 33.69 0.45 5.64
C TRP A 300 34.34 -0.65 6.47
N MET A 301 33.52 -1.52 7.06
CA MET A 301 33.92 -2.64 7.93
C MET A 301 33.62 -4.00 7.31
N GLY A 302 33.13 -4.06 6.06
CA GLY A 302 32.95 -5.32 5.35
C GLY A 302 34.30 -5.99 5.10
N SER A 303 34.37 -7.30 5.32
CA SER A 303 35.58 -8.10 5.12
C SER A 303 36.11 -7.92 3.69
N GLU A 304 37.36 -7.49 3.58
CA GLU A 304 38.16 -7.69 2.37
C GLU A 304 38.13 -9.19 2.03
N ASN A 305 37.60 -9.54 0.85
CA ASN A 305 37.80 -10.89 0.34
C ASN A 305 39.32 -11.07 0.11
N PRO A 306 39.94 -12.12 0.68
CA PRO A 306 41.35 -12.42 0.44
C PRO A 306 41.64 -12.83 -1.02
#